data_AF-A0A7R9JW97-F1
#
_entry.id   AF-A0A7R9JW97-F1
#
_cell.length_a   1.000
_cell.length_b   1.000
_cell.length_c   1.000
_cell.angle_alpha   90.00
_cell.angle_beta   90.00
_cell.angle_gamma   90.00
#
_symmetry.space_group_name_H-M   'P 1'
#
loop_
_entity.id
_entity.type
_entity.pdbx_description
1 polymer ?
#
loop_
_entity_poly.entity_id
_entity_poly.type
_entity_poly.pdbx_seq_one_letter_code
_entity_poly.pdbx_strand_id
1 'polypeptide(L)'
;FFQLQVHSGEMESFYKMVPKKILPKDYGGDGETMEELQRRTCEKLKQHRDWFVQDEMMRVDESKRPGKAKSAGDVFGLEGSFKKLDLD
;
A
#
# COMPACT_ATOMS: atom_id res chain seq x y z
N PHE A 1 5.99 -11.09 -14.09
CA PHE A 1 5.92 -11.70 -12.75
C PHE A 1 4.65 -11.20 -12.06
N PHE A 2 3.75 -12.08 -11.64
CA PHE A 2 2.49 -11.71 -10.98
C PHE A 2 2.76 -11.51 -9.48
N GLN A 3 2.50 -10.32 -8.93
CA GLN A 3 2.81 -9.97 -7.52
C GLN A 3 1.74 -10.43 -6.51
N LEU A 4 0.61 -10.97 -6.98
CA LEU A 4 -0.48 -11.43 -6.12
C LEU A 4 -0.49 -12.96 -6.06
N GLN A 5 -0.40 -13.51 -4.85
CA GLN A 5 -0.57 -14.93 -4.59
C GLN A 5 -1.75 -15.12 -3.63
N VAL A 6 -2.65 -16.02 -3.99
CA VAL A 6 -3.83 -16.37 -3.18
C VAL A 6 -3.61 -17.77 -2.63
N HIS A 7 -3.61 -17.89 -1.31
CA HIS A 7 -3.47 -19.16 -0.61
C HIS A 7 -4.83 -19.54 -0.01
N SER A 8 -5.30 -20.74 -0.33
CA SER A 8 -6.51 -21.33 0.26
C SER A 8 -6.21 -22.76 0.72
N GLY A 9 -6.83 -23.17 1.82
CA GLY A 9 -6.57 -24.49 2.40
C GLY A 9 -5.26 -24.54 3.21
N GLU A 10 -4.35 -25.44 2.84
CA GLU A 10 -3.15 -25.74 3.64
C GLU A 10 -2.10 -24.62 3.61
N MET A 11 -1.59 -24.28 4.79
CA MET A 11 -0.61 -23.21 4.99
C MET A 11 0.81 -23.55 4.47
N GLU A 12 1.09 -24.80 4.07
CA GLU A 12 2.40 -25.21 3.56
C GLU A 12 2.82 -24.42 2.32
N SER A 13 1.87 -24.04 1.45
CA SER A 13 2.14 -23.19 0.30
C SER A 13 2.52 -21.75 0.71
N PHE A 14 1.90 -21.25 1.78
CA PHE A 14 2.14 -19.92 2.33
C PHE A 14 3.49 -19.84 3.06
N TYR A 15 3.86 -20.88 3.83
CA TYR A 15 5.11 -20.90 4.58
C TYR A 15 6.38 -20.93 3.72
N LYS A 16 6.26 -21.31 2.44
CA LYS A 16 7.35 -21.18 1.45
C LYS A 16 7.68 -19.72 1.13
N MET A 17 6.71 -18.82 1.28
CA MET A 17 6.83 -17.40 0.99
C MET A 17 7.04 -16.58 2.27
N VAL A 18 6.33 -16.92 3.35
CA VAL A 18 6.39 -16.22 4.64
C VAL A 18 6.86 -17.19 5.73
N PRO A 19 8.07 -17.00 6.30
CA PRO A 19 8.58 -17.90 7.34
C PRO A 19 7.71 -17.93 8.61
N LYS A 20 7.49 -19.12 9.18
CA LYS A 20 6.74 -19.31 10.45
C LYS A 20 7.27 -18.45 11.60
N LYS A 21 8.60 -18.30 11.68
CA LYS A 21 9.28 -17.54 12.74
C LYS A 21 8.87 -16.07 12.85
N ILE A 22 8.42 -15.47 11.75
CA ILE A 22 8.01 -14.06 11.72
C ILE A 22 6.50 -13.89 11.71
N LEU A 23 5.77 -14.96 11.41
CA LEU A 23 4.32 -14.95 11.37
C LEU A 23 3.76 -14.91 12.80
N PRO A 24 2.68 -14.17 13.07
CA PRO A 24 2.14 -14.09 14.42
C PRO A 24 1.66 -15.45 14.95
N LYS A 25 1.80 -15.63 16.27
CA LYS A 25 1.40 -16.87 16.97
C LYS A 25 -0.07 -17.22 16.70
N ASP A 26 -0.93 -16.21 16.76
CA ASP A 26 -2.38 -16.34 16.61
C ASP A 26 -2.81 -16.71 15.18
N TYR A 27 -1.86 -16.71 14.23
CA TYR A 27 -2.04 -17.07 12.83
C TYR A 27 -1.24 -18.32 12.43
N GLY A 28 -0.75 -19.10 13.41
CA GLY A 28 -0.04 -20.37 13.16
C GLY A 28 1.48 -20.25 12.96
N GLY A 29 2.07 -19.12 13.38
CA GLY A 29 3.52 -18.90 13.40
C GLY A 29 4.14 -18.97 14.80
N ASP A 30 5.40 -18.53 14.89
CA ASP A 30 6.20 -18.48 16.13
C ASP A 30 6.59 -17.04 16.54
N GLY A 31 6.08 -16.02 15.83
CA GLY A 31 6.39 -14.60 16.03
C GLY A 31 5.70 -13.98 17.25
N GLU A 32 5.56 -12.66 17.32
CA GLU A 32 4.75 -11.96 18.34
C GLU A 32 3.25 -12.18 18.10
N THR A 33 2.38 -11.94 19.09
CA THR A 33 0.92 -11.95 18.86
C THR A 33 0.52 -10.77 17.96
N MET A 34 -0.64 -10.88 17.32
CA MET A 34 -1.13 -9.77 16.49
C MET A 34 -1.37 -8.50 17.32
N GLU A 35 -1.80 -8.66 18.57
CA GLU A 35 -1.99 -7.57 19.52
C GLU A 35 -0.66 -6.87 19.87
N GLU A 36 0.39 -7.64 20.16
CA GLU A 36 1.73 -7.12 20.44
C GLU A 36 2.26 -6.32 19.25
N LEU A 37 2.12 -6.87 18.04
CA LEU A 37 2.52 -6.21 16.80
C LEU A 37 1.74 -4.92 16.55
N GLN A 38 0.43 -4.92 16.76
CA GLN A 38 -0.42 -3.74 16.62
C GLN A 38 0.03 -2.64 17.59
N ARG A 39 0.19 -2.98 18.88
CA ARG A 39 0.64 -2.03 19.90
C ARG A 39 1.98 -1.40 19.53
N ARG A 40 2.97 -2.22 19.15
CA ARG A 40 4.29 -1.76 18.73
C ARG A 40 4.22 -0.86 17.49
N THR A 41 3.37 -1.21 16.53
CA THR A 41 3.20 -0.41 15.30
C THR A 41 2.57 0.94 15.63
N CYS A 42 1.53 0.97 16.46
CA CYS A 42 0.92 2.22 16.92
C CYS A 42 1.92 3.11 17.67
N GLU A 43 2.78 2.52 18.51
CA GLU A 43 3.81 3.26 19.22
C GLU A 43 4.85 3.87 18.26
N LYS A 44 5.33 3.09 17.29
CA LYS A 44 6.23 3.60 16.22
C LYS A 44 5.57 4.75 15.44
N LEU A 45 4.30 4.61 15.07
CA LEU A 45 3.57 5.68 14.38
C LEU A 45 3.52 6.97 15.22
N LYS A 46 3.28 6.85 16.53
CA LYS A 46 3.32 7.99 17.45
C LYS A 46 4.71 8.63 17.54
N GLN A 47 5.77 7.82 17.59
CA GLN A 47 7.15 8.31 17.61
C GLN A 47 7.51 9.09 16.33
N HIS A 48 6.94 8.71 15.19
CA HIS A 48 7.15 9.38 13.90
C HIS A 48 6.13 10.49 13.59
N ARG A 49 5.32 10.92 14.58
CA ARG A 49 4.29 11.94 14.37
C ARG A 49 4.83 13.20 13.69
N ASP A 50 5.96 13.72 14.15
CA ASP A 50 6.50 14.97 13.61
C ASP A 50 6.99 14.83 12.17
N TRP A 51 7.50 13.65 11.80
CA TRP A 51 7.83 13.34 10.41
C TRP A 51 6.57 13.37 9.53
N PHE A 52 5.46 12.79 9.99
CA PHE A 52 4.18 12.84 9.25
C PHE A 52 3.64 14.26 9.10
N VAL A 53 3.76 15.10 10.14
CA VAL A 53 3.36 16.51 10.07
C VAL A 53 4.21 17.27 9.04
N GLN A 54 5.52 17.01 9.01
CA GLN A 54 6.41 17.61 8.02
C GLN A 54 6.10 17.14 6.59
N ASP A 55 5.85 15.85 6.40
CA ASP A 55 5.44 15.29 5.10
C ASP A 55 4.16 15.96 4.57
N GLU A 56 3.18 16.17 5.44
CA GLU A 56 1.92 16.83 5.09
C GLU A 56 2.13 18.28 4.62
N MET A 57 3.08 19.00 5.23
CA MET A 57 3.44 20.37 4.82
C MET A 57 4.14 20.44 3.45
N MET A 58 4.74 19.34 2.99
CA MET A 58 5.45 19.27 1.70
C MET A 58 4.58 18.78 0.55
N ARG A 59 3.29 18.50 0.78
CA ARG A 59 2.38 18.04 -0.27
C ARG A 59 2.10 19.12 -1.30
N VAL A 60 2.00 18.69 -2.55
CA VAL A 60 1.62 19.57 -3.67
C VAL A 60 0.17 19.98 -3.50
N ASP A 61 -0.07 21.29 -3.54
CA ASP A 61 -1.40 21.86 -3.65
C ASP A 61 -1.93 21.63 -5.08
N GLU A 62 -2.69 20.56 -5.26
CA GLU A 62 -3.24 20.15 -6.56
C GLU A 62 -4.17 21.22 -7.17
N SER A 63 -4.73 22.13 -6.37
CA SER A 63 -5.55 23.24 -6.89
C SER A 63 -4.72 24.26 -7.69
N LYS A 64 -3.42 24.32 -7.43
CA LYS A 64 -2.46 25.23 -8.10
C LYS A 64 -1.74 24.57 -9.27
N ARG A 65 -2.01 23.30 -9.57
CA ARG A 65 -1.37 22.60 -10.70
C ARG A 65 -1.86 23.22 -12.02
N PRO A 66 -0.97 23.77 -12.86
CA PRO A 66 -1.37 24.26 -14.17
C PRO A 66 -1.80 23.11 -15.09
N GLY A 67 -2.95 23.25 -15.74
CA GLY A 67 -3.56 22.24 -16.62
C GLY A 67 -4.95 21.78 -16.15
N LYS A 68 -5.58 20.84 -16.87
CA LYS A 68 -6.81 20.19 -16.39
C LYS A 68 -6.48 19.41 -15.12
N ALA A 69 -7.31 19.56 -14.08
CA ALA A 69 -7.20 18.77 -12.87
C ALA A 69 -7.24 17.29 -13.24
N LYS A 70 -6.17 16.55 -12.94
CA LYS A 70 -6.13 15.11 -13.20
C LYS A 70 -7.13 14.46 -12.27
N SER A 71 -8.15 13.83 -12.85
CA SER A 71 -9.10 13.05 -12.07
C SER A 71 -8.41 11.76 -11.57
N ALA A 72 -9.00 11.06 -10.61
CA ALA A 72 -8.53 9.71 -10.27
C ALA A 72 -8.49 8.80 -11.52
N GLY A 73 -9.35 9.05 -12.52
CA GLY A 73 -9.32 8.37 -13.82
C GLY A 73 -8.04 8.60 -14.61
N ASP A 74 -7.48 9.82 -14.59
CA ASP A 74 -6.20 10.16 -15.25
C ASP A 74 -4.99 9.55 -14.54
N VAL A 75 -5.03 9.46 -13.21
CA VAL A 75 -3.90 8.97 -12.39
C VAL A 75 -3.79 7.44 -12.44
N PHE A 76 -4.93 6.76 -12.43
CA PHE A 76 -4.99 5.29 -12.40
C PHE A 76 -5.22 4.65 -13.80
N GLY A 77 -5.19 5.46 -14.86
CA GLY A 77 -5.30 4.98 -16.25
C GLY A 77 -6.69 4.40 -16.60
N LEU A 78 -7.73 4.85 -15.90
CA LEU A 78 -9.11 4.38 -16.08
C LEU A 78 -9.85 5.09 -17.24
N GLU A 79 -9.29 6.17 -17.80
CA GLU A 79 -9.91 6.93 -18.88
C GLU A 79 -9.29 6.63 -20.26
N GLY A 80 -9.91 5.70 -20.99
CA GLY A 80 -10.27 5.91 -22.40
C GLY A 80 -9.22 5.73 -23.50
N SER A 81 -9.49 4.73 -24.34
CA SER A 81 -8.94 4.46 -25.68
C SER A 81 -8.71 5.71 -26.54
N PHE A 82 -7.46 5.90 -26.97
CA PHE A 82 -7.00 6.86 -27.97
C PHE A 82 -7.89 6.80 -29.23
N LYS A 83 -8.83 7.74 -29.38
CA LYS A 83 -9.66 7.87 -30.58
C LYS A 83 -9.30 9.15 -31.33
N LYS A 84 -8.45 8.93 -32.34
CA LYS A 84 -8.23 9.70 -33.58
C LYS A 84 -7.59 11.09 -33.46
N LEU A 85 -6.50 11.27 -34.21
CA LEU A 85 -6.03 12.57 -34.68
C LEU A 85 -5.95 12.47 -36.21
N ASP A 86 -6.81 13.19 -36.92
CA ASP A 86 -6.63 13.44 -38.36
C ASP A 86 -5.67 14.64 -38.48
N LEU A 87 -4.62 14.50 -39.29
CA LEU A 87 -3.65 15.55 -39.60
C LEU A 87 -3.99 16.11 -40.99
N ASP A 88 -4.02 17.43 -41.11
CA ASP A 88 -4.10 18.18 -42.39
C ASP A 88 -2.74 18.13 -43.11
#